data_AF-A0A380FHW7-F1
#
_entry.id   AF-A0A380FHW7-F1
#
_cell.length_a   1.000
_cell.length_b   1.000
_cell.length_c   1.000
_cell.angle_alpha   90.00
_cell.angle_beta   90.00
_cell.angle_gamma   90.00
#
_symmetry.space_group_name_H-M   'P 1'
#
loop_
_entity.id
_entity.type
_entity.pdbx_description
1 polymer ?
#
loop_
_entity_poly.entity_id
_entity_poly.type
_entity_poly.pdbx_seq_one_letter_code
_entity_poly.pdbx_strand_id
1 'polypeptide(L)' 'MFKKLFGKNKEVNKDSEIFAPLTGEYVKIEDIPDPVFAQKMMGEGFGINPTEGEVVSPIEG' A
#
# COMPACT_ATOMS: atom_id res chain seq x y z
N MET A 1 -16.01 -3.05 -29.40
CA MET A 1 -16.15 -4.45 -28.92
C MET A 1 -15.12 -4.84 -27.85
N PHE A 2 -13.92 -4.22 -27.80
CA PHE A 2 -12.86 -4.51 -26.80
C PHE A 2 -13.03 -3.84 -25.42
N LYS A 3 -13.82 -2.78 -25.31
CA LYS A 3 -14.05 -2.03 -24.04
C LYS A 3 -14.83 -2.83 -22.98
N LYS A 4 -15.41 -3.98 -23.35
CA LYS A 4 -16.15 -4.89 -22.47
C LYS A 4 -15.29 -6.05 -21.93
N LEU A 5 -14.04 -6.18 -22.42
CA LEU A 5 -13.08 -7.22 -22.06
C LEU A 5 -12.01 -6.73 -21.06
N PHE A 6 -11.75 -5.42 -21.01
CA PHE A 6 -10.81 -4.80 -20.09
C PHE A 6 -11.55 -3.87 -19.13
N GLY A 7 -11.63 -4.26 -17.87
CA GLY A 7 -12.03 -3.38 -16.79
C GLY A 7 -13.54 -3.28 -16.60
N LYS A 8 -14.09 -4.25 -15.88
CA LYS A 8 -15.19 -3.98 -14.95
C LYS A 8 -14.74 -2.76 -14.12
N ASN A 9 -15.48 -1.66 -14.15
CA ASN A 9 -15.33 -0.62 -13.14
C ASN A 9 -15.66 -1.31 -11.81
N LYS A 10 -14.65 -1.89 -11.15
CA LYS A 10 -14.75 -2.24 -9.75
C LYS A 10 -14.98 -0.90 -9.09
N GLU A 11 -16.21 -0.69 -8.61
CA GLU A 11 -16.44 0.29 -7.57
C GLU A 11 -15.43 -0.05 -6.47
N VAL A 12 -14.37 0.75 -6.38
CA VAL A 12 -13.43 0.67 -5.28
C VAL A 12 -14.28 1.07 -4.09
N ASN A 13 -14.63 0.07 -3.29
CA ASN A 13 -15.36 0.25 -2.07
C ASN A 13 -14.50 1.22 -1.23
N LYS A 14 -14.95 2.48 -1.10
CA LYS A 14 -14.19 3.55 -0.45
C LYS A 14 -14.10 3.37 1.06
N ASP A 15 -14.75 2.34 1.60
CA ASP A 15 -14.92 2.11 3.02
C ASP A 15 -13.76 1.35 3.67
N SER A 16 -12.71 1.01 2.91
CA SER A 16 -11.49 0.40 3.46
C SER A 16 -10.44 1.48 3.72
N GLU A 17 -10.53 2.12 4.88
CA GLU A 17 -9.50 3.00 5.40
C GLU A 17 -8.34 2.17 5.97
N ILE A 18 -7.11 2.59 5.68
CA ILE A 18 -5.89 2.02 6.24
C ILE A 18 -5.18 3.15 6.99
N PHE A 19 -4.98 2.99 8.29
CA PHE A 19 -4.27 3.95 9.13
C PHE A 19 -2.77 3.69 9.08
N ALA A 20 -1.97 4.72 9.37
CA ALA A 20 -0.52 4.57 9.41
C ALA A 20 -0.11 3.67 10.60
N PRO A 21 0.61 2.55 10.37
CA PRO A 21 1.03 1.65 11.45
C PRO A 21 2.25 2.14 12.24
N LEU A 22 2.88 3.23 11.80
CA LEU A 22 4.14 3.78 12.32
C LEU A 22 4.12 5.32 12.17
N THR A 23 4.70 6.04 13.14
CA THR A 23 5.00 7.47 12.99
C THR A 23 6.25 7.65 12.13
N GLY A 24 6.15 8.35 10.99
CA GLY A 24 7.31 8.61 10.14
C GLY A 24 7.00 9.21 8.77
N GLU A 25 8.00 9.17 7.90
CA GLU A 25 7.91 9.70 6.54
C GLU A 25 7.43 8.62 5.57
N TYR A 26 6.50 9.00 4.68
CA TYR A 26 6.05 8.13 3.60
C TYR A 26 7.17 7.87 2.59
N VAL A 27 7.37 6.61 2.20
CA VAL A 27 8.31 6.18 1.17
C VAL A 27 7.55 5.44 0.09
N LYS A 28 7.75 5.82 -1.18
CA LYS A 28 7.18 5.07 -2.30
C LYS A 28 7.77 3.66 -2.31
N ILE A 29 6.96 2.66 -2.63
CA ILE A 29 7.41 1.28 -2.64
C ILE A 29 8.58 1.06 -3.62
N GLU A 30 8.61 1.81 -4.73
CA GLU A 30 9.69 1.76 -5.74
C GLU A 30 11.03 2.34 -5.24
N ASP A 31 11.02 3.16 -4.20
CA ASP A 31 12.21 3.80 -3.64
C ASP A 31 12.86 2.94 -2.52
N ILE A 32 12.27 1.78 -2.18
CA ILE A 32 12.82 0.86 -1.17
C ILE A 32 14.04 0.12 -1.77
N PRO A 33 15.21 0.10 -1.09
CA PRO A 33 16.44 -0.49 -1.63
C PRO A 33 16.46 -2.04 -1.55
N ASP A 34 15.33 -2.68 -1.80
CA ASP A 34 15.17 -4.14 -1.86
C ASP A 34 14.24 -4.48 -3.03
N PRO A 35 14.71 -5.29 -4.01
CA PRO A 35 13.95 -5.60 -5.22
C PRO A 35 12.63 -6.32 -4.96
N VAL A 36 12.51 -7.08 -3.86
CA VAL A 36 11.27 -7.79 -3.51
C VAL A 36 10.13 -6.79 -3.27
N PHE A 37 10.43 -5.67 -2.62
CA PHE A 37 9.48 -4.58 -2.40
C PHE A 37 9.41 -3.65 -3.61
N ALA A 38 10.54 -3.16 -4.13
CA ALA A 38 10.58 -2.19 -5.23
C ALA A 38 9.90 -2.69 -6.52
N GLN A 39 9.94 -4.00 -6.78
CA GLN A 39 9.26 -4.62 -7.92
C GLN A 39 7.85 -5.12 -7.59
N LYS A 40 7.34 -4.84 -6.38
CA LYS A 40 6.00 -5.20 -5.92
C LYS A 40 5.72 -6.70 -5.98
N MET A 41 6.75 -7.53 -5.78
CA MET A 41 6.64 -8.99 -5.88
C MET A 41 5.68 -9.55 -4.82
N MET A 42 5.60 -8.89 -3.67
CA MET A 42 4.71 -9.25 -2.55
C MET A 42 3.33 -8.57 -2.63
N GLY A 43 3.12 -7.67 -3.60
CA GLY A 43 1.90 -6.88 -3.75
C GLY A 43 2.15 -5.37 -3.80
N GLU A 44 1.07 -4.61 -4.05
CA GLU A 44 1.07 -3.15 -3.95
C GLU A 44 1.18 -2.72 -2.48
N GLY A 45 1.83 -1.57 -2.25
CA GLY A 45 2.00 -1.05 -0.91
C GLY A 45 2.83 0.23 -0.88
N PHE A 46 3.37 0.53 0.29
CA PHE A 46 4.25 1.66 0.55
C PHE A 46 5.17 1.36 1.74
N GLY A 47 6.25 2.13 1.88
CA GLY A 47 7.12 2.10 3.05
C GLY A 47 6.86 3.29 3.98
N ILE A 48 7.29 3.15 5.23
CA ILE A 48 7.38 4.27 6.19
C ILE A 48 8.81 4.27 6.72
N ASN A 49 9.49 5.42 6.67
CA ASN A 49 10.75 5.62 7.38
C ASN A 49 10.43 6.09 8.80
N PRO A 50 10.54 5.22 9.83
CA PRO A 50 10.01 5.51 11.15
C PRO A 50 10.85 6.55 11.89
N THR A 51 10.17 7.43 12.61
CA THR A 51 10.79 8.39 13.55
C THR A 51 10.71 7.93 15.00
N GLU A 52 9.88 6.91 15.26
CA GLU A 52 9.63 6.29 16.56
C GLU A 52 9.64 4.76 16.44
N GLY A 53 9.85 4.06 17.55
CA GLY A 53 9.95 2.59 17.58
C GLY A 53 8.64 1.85 17.89
N GLU A 54 7.50 2.53 17.87
CA GLU A 54 6.19 1.94 18.18
C GLU A 54 5.43 1.55 16.90
N VAL A 55 4.90 0.33 16.88
CA VAL A 55 4.11 -0.23 15.79
C VAL A 55 2.69 -0.48 16.28
N VAL A 56 1.69 -0.02 15.52
CA VAL A 56 0.27 -0.20 15.81
C VAL A 56 -0.45 -0.90 14.66
N SER A 57 -1.65 -1.43 14.93
CA SER A 57 -2.48 -2.04 13.87
C SER A 57 -3.00 -0.97 12.90
N PRO A 58 -2.87 -1.15 11.57
CA PRO A 58 -3.39 -0.21 10.59
C PRO A 58 -4.90 -0.40 10.30
N ILE A 59 -5.50 -1.47 10.82
CA ILE A 59 -6.91 -1.85 10.61
C ILE A 59 -7.50 -2.52 11.85
N GLU A 60 -8.83 -2.60 11.91
CA GLU A 60 -9.55 -3.57 12.75
C GLU A 60 -9.62 -4.91 12.01
N GLY A 61 -9.38 -6.02 12.71
CA GLY A 61 -9.23 -7.35 12.10
C GLY A 61 -9.83 -8.48 12.92
#